data_AF-A0A9E1LEH5-F1
#
_entry.id   AF-A0A9E1LEH5-F1
#
_cell.length_a   1.000
_cell.length_b   1.000
_cell.length_c   1.000
_cell.angle_alpha   90.00
_cell.angle_beta   90.00
_cell.angle_gamma   90.00
#
_symmetry.space_group_name_H-M   'P 1'
#
loop_
_entity.id
_entity.type
_entity.pdbx_description
1 polymer ?
#
loop_
_entity_poly.entity_id
_entity_poly.type
_entity_poly.pdbx_seq_one_letter_code
_entity_poly.pdbx_strand_id
1 'polypeptide(L)'
;MNGLLTAQISNSGAIGSVTIDGKVWNQVAIRPVIPFGKWGVALDLVIYFDAEGKIHSDEWDFSSANAIKNTLIDKIYYIRYGFPGDPIYGKIGALDNVDLGYGILVNDYSNTMLYPQNRKIGFNIEKNSSSYKIEAFGNDFKENIGLIGGRVSSRKIMGLPMGFSIVTDRNQYLGLKDSDGDGRPNIVDDFPNNDSWWIDTDGDGLDDNNPNEWDIDGDGVTDTLDSRIPGYNGEPMVLDLNIARKASPINLDNNKDEILALAIDVGYPL
;
A
#
# COMPACT_ATOMS: atom_id res chain seq x y z
N MET A 1 28.26 -31.96 15.96
CA MET A 1 28.34 -32.13 14.50
C MET A 1 27.96 -30.80 13.86
N ASN A 2 28.95 -30.05 13.37
CA ASN A 2 28.72 -28.78 12.68
C ASN A 2 28.30 -29.08 11.24
N GLY A 3 26.99 -29.12 11.00
CA GLY A 3 26.45 -29.14 9.64
C GLY A 3 26.71 -27.80 8.98
N LEU A 4 27.60 -27.77 7.99
CA LEU A 4 27.70 -26.67 7.04
C LEU A 4 26.35 -26.56 6.32
N LEU A 5 25.51 -25.63 6.76
CA LEU A 5 24.35 -25.16 6.01
C LEU A 5 24.88 -24.44 4.77
N THR A 6 24.96 -25.17 3.65
CA THR A 6 25.23 -24.56 2.35
C THR A 6 24.08 -23.61 2.06
N ALA A 7 24.40 -22.32 1.99
CA ALA A 7 23.44 -21.27 1.72
C ALA A 7 22.95 -21.44 0.27
N GLN A 8 21.78 -22.07 0.07
CA GLN A 8 21.20 -22.29 -1.25
C GLN A 8 20.49 -21.03 -1.72
N ILE A 9 20.79 -20.62 -2.96
CA ILE A 9 20.01 -19.60 -3.66
C ILE A 9 18.69 -20.26 -4.07
N SER A 10 17.58 -19.77 -3.55
CA SER A 10 16.24 -20.14 -4.02
C SER A 10 15.76 -19.09 -5.02
N ASN A 11 15.34 -19.53 -6.20
CA ASN A 11 14.81 -18.65 -7.24
C ASN A 11 13.34 -18.98 -7.48
N SER A 12 12.49 -17.96 -7.46
CA SER A 12 11.17 -18.05 -8.12
C SER A 12 11.21 -17.22 -9.40
N GLY A 13 10.50 -17.69 -10.42
CA GLY A 13 10.34 -16.98 -11.68
C GLY A 13 8.88 -16.98 -12.09
N ALA A 14 8.45 -15.91 -12.76
CA ALA A 14 7.09 -15.78 -13.26
C ALA A 14 7.08 -15.17 -14.66
N ILE A 15 6.17 -15.64 -15.50
CA ILE A 15 5.84 -15.05 -16.79
C ILE A 15 4.36 -14.69 -16.72
N GLY A 16 4.00 -13.48 -17.13
CA GLY A 16 2.63 -13.03 -17.06
C GLY A 16 2.40 -11.74 -17.83
N SER A 17 1.25 -11.13 -17.61
CA SER A 17 0.91 -9.83 -18.13
C SER A 17 0.40 -8.93 -17.03
N VAL A 18 0.72 -7.64 -17.11
CA VAL A 18 0.31 -6.60 -16.17
C VAL A 18 -0.16 -5.38 -16.94
N THR A 19 -1.10 -4.62 -16.39
CA THR A 19 -1.48 -3.31 -16.94
C THR A 19 -0.77 -2.23 -16.14
N ILE A 20 0.04 -1.40 -16.80
CA ILE A 20 0.73 -0.23 -16.22
C ILE A 20 0.27 0.97 -17.04
N ASP A 21 -0.26 2.00 -16.38
CA ASP A 21 -0.76 3.24 -17.00
C ASP A 21 -1.75 3.01 -18.16
N GLY A 22 -2.68 2.05 -17.96
CA GLY A 22 -3.69 1.69 -18.96
C GLY A 22 -3.16 0.89 -20.17
N LYS A 23 -1.85 0.62 -20.24
CA LYS A 23 -1.24 -0.21 -21.29
C LYS A 23 -0.89 -1.60 -20.75
N VAL A 24 -1.17 -2.62 -21.56
CA VAL A 24 -0.81 -4.02 -21.25
C VAL A 24 0.66 -4.26 -21.58
N TRP A 25 1.38 -4.81 -20.61
CA TRP A 25 2.77 -5.24 -20.71
C TRP A 25 2.87 -6.74 -20.44
N ASN A 26 3.77 -7.42 -21.14
CA ASN A 26 4.20 -8.77 -20.80
C ASN A 26 5.40 -8.68 -19.85
N GLN A 27 5.50 -9.59 -18.89
CA GLN A 27 6.57 -9.59 -17.90
C GLN A 27 7.32 -10.92 -17.86
N VAL A 28 8.62 -10.83 -17.61
CA VAL A 28 9.46 -11.93 -17.12
C VAL A 28 10.09 -11.46 -15.83
N ALA A 29 9.79 -12.14 -14.73
CA ALA A 29 10.27 -11.82 -13.39
C ALA A 29 11.10 -12.96 -12.82
N ILE A 30 12.18 -12.61 -12.12
CA ILE A 30 13.01 -13.54 -11.34
C ILE A 30 13.24 -12.92 -9.97
N ARG A 31 13.03 -13.71 -8.91
CA ARG A 31 13.26 -13.31 -7.53
C ARG A 31 14.28 -14.22 -6.85
N PRO A 32 15.58 -13.97 -7.06
CA PRO A 32 16.62 -14.71 -6.36
C PRO A 32 16.68 -14.29 -4.89
N VAL A 33 16.79 -15.28 -4.00
CA VAL A 33 17.10 -15.04 -2.59
C VAL A 33 18.58 -15.32 -2.37
N ILE A 34 19.34 -14.28 -2.04
CA ILE A 34 20.78 -14.33 -1.80
C ILE A 34 21.00 -14.45 -0.29
N PRO A 35 21.40 -15.62 0.23
CA PRO A 35 21.70 -15.79 1.64
C PRO A 35 23.12 -15.30 1.99
N PHE A 36 23.27 -14.64 3.13
CA PHE A 36 24.56 -14.25 3.70
C PHE A 36 24.55 -14.46 5.23
N GLY A 37 25.08 -15.60 5.68
CA GLY A 37 24.98 -16.02 7.08
C GLY A 37 23.51 -16.23 7.48
N LYS A 38 23.05 -15.54 8.53
CA LYS A 38 21.63 -15.53 8.93
C LYS A 38 20.78 -14.55 8.11
N TRP A 39 21.40 -13.69 7.32
CA TRP A 39 20.68 -12.74 6.47
C TRP A 39 20.24 -13.39 5.17
N GLY A 40 19.17 -12.87 4.59
CA GLY A 40 18.77 -13.16 3.22
C GLY A 40 18.23 -11.91 2.56
N VAL A 41 18.69 -11.61 1.35
CA VAL A 41 18.18 -10.51 0.52
C VAL A 41 17.46 -11.14 -0.67
N ALA A 42 16.16 -10.92 -0.77
CA ALA A 42 15.40 -11.27 -1.96
C ALA A 42 15.40 -10.08 -2.92
N LEU A 43 15.76 -10.31 -4.17
CA LEU A 43 15.64 -9.30 -5.22
C LEU A 43 14.33 -9.47 -5.97
N ASP A 44 13.84 -8.41 -6.58
CA ASP A 44 12.80 -8.45 -7.61
C ASP A 44 13.38 -7.91 -8.92
N LEU A 45 13.67 -8.82 -9.85
CA LEU A 45 14.24 -8.50 -11.15
C LEU A 45 13.18 -8.80 -12.20
N VAL A 46 12.49 -7.75 -12.63
CA VAL A 46 11.43 -7.83 -13.63
C VAL A 46 11.77 -7.01 -14.87
N ILE A 47 11.42 -7.56 -16.02
CA ILE A 47 11.49 -6.89 -17.32
C ILE A 47 10.10 -6.91 -17.93
N TYR A 48 9.62 -5.73 -18.31
CA TYR A 48 8.35 -5.55 -19.01
C TYR A 48 8.59 -5.21 -20.47
N PHE A 49 7.81 -5.80 -21.38
CA PHE A 49 7.85 -5.50 -22.80
C PHE A 49 6.45 -5.54 -23.42
N ASP A 50 6.20 -4.67 -24.39
CA ASP A 50 4.94 -4.62 -25.13
C ASP A 50 4.94 -5.58 -26.35
N ALA A 51 3.85 -5.57 -27.11
CA ALA A 51 3.70 -6.42 -28.30
C ALA A 51 4.71 -6.07 -29.41
N GLU A 52 5.18 -4.83 -29.44
CA GLU A 52 6.18 -4.33 -30.37
C GLU A 52 7.63 -4.63 -29.91
N GLY A 53 7.80 -5.21 -28.71
CA GLY A 53 9.09 -5.54 -28.13
C GLY A 53 9.82 -4.35 -27.48
N LYS A 54 9.13 -3.22 -27.30
CA LYS A 54 9.67 -2.08 -26.54
C LYS A 54 9.70 -2.45 -25.06
N ILE A 55 10.83 -2.19 -24.40
CA ILE A 55 10.99 -2.42 -22.97
C ILE A 55 10.49 -1.20 -22.18
N HIS A 56 9.80 -1.45 -21.07
CA HIS A 56 9.47 -0.41 -20.10
C HIS A 56 10.73 -0.02 -19.32
N SER A 57 11.41 1.03 -19.75
CA SER A 57 12.73 1.44 -19.22
C SER A 57 12.68 2.17 -17.89
N ASP A 58 11.52 2.70 -17.50
CA ASP A 58 11.42 3.66 -16.40
C ASP A 58 11.73 3.02 -15.03
N GLU A 59 11.62 1.69 -14.93
CA GLU A 59 12.04 0.94 -13.76
C GLU A 59 13.56 0.72 -13.66
N TRP A 60 14.33 1.19 -14.64
CA TRP A 60 15.78 1.02 -14.75
C TRP A 60 16.45 2.38 -14.97
N ASP A 61 16.00 3.39 -14.23
CA ASP A 61 16.57 4.75 -14.31
C ASP A 61 17.85 4.86 -13.46
N PHE A 62 18.97 5.10 -14.14
CA PHE A 62 20.28 5.35 -13.53
C PHE A 62 20.84 6.74 -13.91
N SER A 63 19.98 7.65 -14.35
CA SER A 63 20.35 8.98 -14.85
C SER A 63 20.92 9.92 -13.78
N SER A 64 20.57 9.70 -12.51
CA SER A 64 21.01 10.54 -11.38
C SER A 64 21.19 9.72 -10.10
N ALA A 65 21.90 10.25 -9.11
CA ALA A 65 22.10 9.57 -7.82
C ALA A 65 20.78 9.24 -7.10
N ASN A 66 19.76 10.11 -7.19
CA ASN A 66 18.43 9.86 -6.63
C ASN A 66 17.68 8.77 -7.41
N ALA A 67 17.72 8.81 -8.74
CA ALA A 67 17.12 7.77 -9.59
C ALA A 67 17.76 6.41 -9.32
N ILE A 68 19.10 6.33 -9.25
CA ILE A 68 19.85 5.12 -8.91
C ILE A 68 19.40 4.57 -7.55
N LYS A 69 19.27 5.44 -6.53
CA LYS A 69 18.82 5.02 -5.19
C LYS A 69 17.41 4.42 -5.24
N ASN A 70 16.47 5.10 -5.89
CA ASN A 70 15.09 4.64 -6.00
C ASN A 70 15.02 3.30 -6.76
N THR A 71 15.65 3.23 -7.93
CA THR A 71 15.77 2.02 -8.76
C THR A 71 16.34 0.85 -7.96
N LEU A 72 17.39 1.06 -7.16
CA LEU A 72 18.01 -0.01 -6.35
C LEU A 72 17.11 -0.49 -5.21
N ILE A 73 16.43 0.42 -4.51
CA ILE A 73 15.47 0.06 -3.45
C ILE A 73 14.34 -0.78 -4.04
N ASP A 74 13.86 -0.39 -5.21
CA ASP A 74 12.80 -1.08 -5.95
C ASP A 74 13.16 -2.49 -6.40
N LYS A 75 14.46 -2.82 -6.54
CA LYS A 75 14.92 -4.18 -6.84
C LYS A 75 15.08 -5.06 -5.60
N ILE A 76 14.85 -4.55 -4.40
CA ILE A 76 14.88 -5.35 -3.17
C ILE A 76 13.45 -5.73 -2.81
N TYR A 77 13.13 -7.02 -2.97
CA TYR A 77 11.82 -7.56 -2.59
C TYR A 77 11.67 -7.60 -1.07
N TYR A 78 12.64 -8.19 -0.37
CA TYR A 78 12.75 -8.10 1.08
C TYR A 78 14.17 -8.34 1.57
N ILE A 79 14.44 -7.90 2.81
CA ILE A 79 15.60 -8.31 3.59
C ILE A 79 15.09 -9.06 4.81
N ARG A 80 15.72 -10.18 5.16
CA ARG A 80 15.41 -10.95 6.36
C ARG A 80 16.65 -11.30 7.16
N TYR A 81 16.45 -11.55 8.45
CA TYR A 81 17.38 -12.17 9.37
C TYR A 81 16.70 -13.40 9.99
N GLY A 82 17.33 -14.57 9.88
CA GLY A 82 16.78 -15.83 10.34
C GLY A 82 15.55 -16.30 9.55
N PHE A 83 14.88 -17.30 10.09
CA PHE A 83 13.61 -17.84 9.61
C PHE A 83 12.57 -17.86 10.75
N PRO A 84 11.26 -17.85 10.45
CA PRO A 84 10.23 -18.02 11.47
C PRO A 84 10.53 -19.21 12.39
N GLY A 85 10.40 -19.01 13.70
CA GLY A 85 10.77 -19.99 14.73
C GLY A 85 12.22 -19.94 15.22
N ASP A 86 13.13 -19.25 14.53
CA ASP A 86 14.49 -18.98 15.06
C ASP A 86 14.41 -18.12 16.34
N PRO A 87 15.44 -18.14 17.22
CA PRO A 87 15.43 -17.32 18.46
C PRO A 87 15.12 -15.84 18.23
N ILE A 88 15.57 -15.31 17.08
CA ILE A 88 15.21 -13.98 16.58
C ILE A 88 15.01 -14.14 15.07
N TYR A 89 13.87 -13.66 14.59
CA TYR A 89 13.55 -13.51 13.19
C TYR A 89 13.12 -12.07 12.92
N GLY A 90 13.52 -11.54 11.77
CA GLY A 90 13.05 -10.25 11.28
C GLY A 90 12.99 -10.26 9.77
N LYS A 91 11.97 -9.65 9.18
CA LYS A 91 11.85 -9.39 7.75
C LYS A 91 11.34 -7.96 7.56
N ILE A 92 11.90 -7.28 6.56
CA ILE A 92 11.50 -5.95 6.12
C ILE A 92 11.36 -5.96 4.59
N GLY A 93 10.28 -5.41 4.05
CA GLY A 93 9.95 -5.48 2.62
C GLY A 93 8.59 -6.11 2.35
N ALA A 94 8.51 -6.87 1.27
CA ALA A 94 7.37 -7.68 0.90
C ALA A 94 7.07 -8.74 1.96
N LEU A 95 5.83 -8.75 2.43
CA LEU A 95 5.24 -9.72 3.35
C LEU A 95 4.26 -10.56 2.55
N ASP A 96 4.67 -11.77 2.16
CA ASP A 96 3.84 -12.66 1.33
C ASP A 96 2.81 -13.45 2.14
N ASN A 97 3.14 -13.75 3.39
CA ASN A 97 2.32 -14.47 4.34
C ASN A 97 2.79 -14.08 5.75
N VAL A 98 1.87 -13.55 6.54
CA VAL A 98 2.05 -13.25 7.96
C VAL A 98 0.87 -13.78 8.73
N ASP A 99 1.19 -14.59 9.73
CA ASP A 99 0.25 -15.06 10.75
C ASP A 99 0.64 -14.47 12.11
N LEU A 100 -0.35 -14.19 12.95
CA LEU A 100 -0.12 -13.97 14.38
C LEU A 100 -0.65 -15.17 15.18
N GLY A 101 0.24 -15.88 15.86
CA GLY A 101 -0.12 -17.03 16.69
C GLY A 101 -0.80 -18.13 15.89
N TYR A 102 -2.08 -18.39 16.20
CA TYR A 102 -2.91 -19.39 15.51
C TYR A 102 -3.76 -18.82 14.37
N GLY A 103 -3.53 -17.56 13.97
CA GLY A 103 -4.31 -16.96 12.88
C GLY A 103 -5.66 -16.38 13.29
N ILE A 104 -5.92 -16.15 14.58
CA ILE A 104 -7.24 -15.68 15.05
C ILE A 104 -7.52 -14.25 14.55
N LEU A 105 -6.55 -13.34 14.68
CA LEU A 105 -6.71 -11.95 14.24
C LEU A 105 -6.07 -11.68 12.88
N VAL A 106 -4.95 -12.35 12.58
CA VAL A 106 -4.16 -12.15 11.36
C VAL A 106 -3.72 -13.51 10.86
N ASN A 107 -4.22 -13.88 9.69
CA ASN A 107 -3.99 -15.16 9.02
C ASN A 107 -3.74 -14.90 7.54
N ASP A 108 -2.65 -15.46 7.01
CA ASP A 108 -2.21 -15.35 5.62
C ASP A 108 -2.20 -13.90 5.11
N TYR A 109 -1.82 -12.96 5.97
CA TYR A 109 -1.78 -11.56 5.60
C TYR A 109 -0.67 -11.31 4.59
N SER A 110 -1.00 -10.56 3.53
CA SER A 110 -0.04 -10.16 2.51
C SER A 110 -0.15 -8.67 2.19
N ASN A 111 1.00 -8.00 2.11
CA ASN A 111 1.09 -6.63 1.60
C ASN A 111 1.50 -6.60 0.11
N THR A 112 1.56 -7.75 -0.57
CA THR A 112 2.01 -7.89 -1.97
C THR A 112 0.87 -8.18 -2.95
N MET A 113 -0.39 -8.13 -2.50
CA MET A 113 -1.56 -8.38 -3.37
C MET A 113 -1.66 -7.43 -4.57
N LEU A 114 -1.23 -6.19 -4.42
CA LEU A 114 -1.21 -5.17 -5.49
C LEU A 114 0.16 -5.05 -6.16
N TYR A 115 1.09 -5.97 -5.89
CA TYR A 115 2.39 -5.99 -6.54
C TYR A 115 2.21 -6.32 -8.03
N PRO A 116 2.91 -5.65 -8.96
CA PRO A 116 3.96 -4.63 -8.77
C PRO A 116 3.45 -3.18 -8.69
N GLN A 117 2.15 -2.95 -8.90
CA GLN A 117 1.54 -1.62 -9.04
C GLN A 117 1.65 -0.77 -7.78
N ASN A 118 1.47 -1.39 -6.61
CA ASN A 118 1.70 -0.75 -5.32
C ASN A 118 2.68 -1.59 -4.50
N ARG A 119 3.88 -1.03 -4.25
CA ARG A 119 4.98 -1.66 -3.53
C ARG A 119 5.01 -1.16 -2.09
N LYS A 120 4.33 -1.89 -1.23
CA LYS A 120 4.31 -1.67 0.22
C LYS A 120 5.56 -2.25 0.87
N ILE A 121 6.06 -1.58 1.90
CA ILE A 121 7.23 -2.06 2.66
C ILE A 121 6.79 -2.31 4.09
N GLY A 122 6.61 -3.58 4.46
CA GLY A 122 6.16 -3.98 5.78
C GLY A 122 7.30 -4.54 6.63
N PHE A 123 7.00 -4.87 7.88
CA PHE A 123 7.90 -5.61 8.74
C PHE A 123 7.20 -6.80 9.40
N ASN A 124 7.96 -7.86 9.69
CA ASN A 124 7.54 -9.00 10.51
C ASN A 124 8.71 -9.39 11.41
N ILE A 125 8.47 -9.48 12.73
CA ILE A 125 9.49 -9.74 13.75
C ILE A 125 8.98 -10.86 14.66
N GLU A 126 9.85 -11.82 14.96
CA GLU A 126 9.63 -12.79 16.03
C GLU A 126 10.81 -12.85 16.99
N LYS A 127 10.50 -13.03 18.27
CA LYS A 127 11.48 -13.44 19.29
C LYS A 127 10.98 -14.69 19.98
N ASN A 128 11.72 -15.77 19.81
CA ASN A 128 11.37 -17.09 20.31
C ASN A 128 12.31 -17.49 21.47
N SER A 129 11.71 -17.95 22.56
CA SER A 129 12.40 -18.54 23.70
C SER A 129 11.68 -19.83 24.13
N SER A 130 12.30 -20.62 25.00
CA SER A 130 11.67 -21.82 25.56
C SER A 130 10.40 -21.51 26.35
N SER A 131 10.33 -20.32 26.96
CA SER A 131 9.25 -19.93 27.85
C SER A 131 8.25 -18.95 27.24
N TYR A 132 8.66 -18.13 26.27
CA TYR A 132 7.84 -17.09 25.68
C TYR A 132 8.11 -16.91 24.18
N LYS A 133 7.09 -16.47 23.44
CA LYS A 133 7.20 -16.03 22.04
C LYS A 133 6.57 -14.64 21.93
N ILE A 134 7.27 -13.73 21.26
CA ILE A 134 6.79 -12.39 20.91
C ILE A 134 6.76 -12.30 19.39
N GLU A 135 5.67 -11.80 18.83
CA GLU A 135 5.44 -11.62 17.40
C GLU A 135 4.97 -10.18 17.18
N ALA A 136 5.43 -9.53 16.12
CA ALA A 136 4.93 -8.22 15.71
C ALA A 136 5.05 -8.05 14.20
N PHE A 137 4.08 -7.39 13.59
CA PHE A 137 4.13 -7.04 12.17
C PHE A 137 3.47 -5.70 11.92
N GLY A 138 3.83 -5.07 10.79
CA GLY A 138 3.18 -3.88 10.26
C GLY A 138 3.14 -3.92 8.75
N ASN A 139 2.06 -3.42 8.15
CA ASN A 139 1.80 -3.61 6.72
C ASN A 139 2.64 -2.75 5.79
N ASP A 140 2.80 -1.47 6.10
CA ASP A 140 3.43 -0.52 5.19
C ASP A 140 4.00 0.69 5.95
N PHE A 141 5.32 0.81 6.07
CA PHE A 141 5.96 1.98 6.64
C PHE A 141 6.49 2.95 5.59
N LYS A 142 6.38 2.62 4.29
CA LYS A 142 6.81 3.50 3.20
C LYS A 142 5.82 4.65 3.02
N GLU A 143 4.53 4.34 3.00
CA GLU A 143 3.45 5.33 2.84
C GLU A 143 2.80 5.62 4.20
N ASN A 144 2.09 4.66 4.80
CA ASN A 144 1.47 4.82 6.11
C ASN A 144 1.21 3.47 6.79
N ILE A 145 1.60 3.36 8.06
CA ILE A 145 1.34 2.15 8.87
C ILE A 145 -0.12 2.18 9.29
N GLY A 146 -0.98 1.58 8.46
CA GLY A 146 -2.40 1.40 8.72
C GLY A 146 -2.66 0.22 9.64
N LEU A 147 -2.18 -0.97 9.27
CA LEU A 147 -2.38 -2.20 10.01
C LEU A 147 -1.10 -2.60 10.76
N ILE A 148 -1.21 -2.71 12.08
CA ILE A 148 -0.13 -3.18 12.95
C ILE A 148 -0.67 -4.17 13.97
N GLY A 149 0.08 -5.22 14.24
CA GLY A 149 -0.30 -6.21 15.22
C GLY A 149 0.88 -6.75 16.01
N GLY A 150 0.56 -7.20 17.22
CA GLY A 150 1.52 -7.80 18.13
C GLY A 150 0.89 -8.93 18.91
N ARG A 151 1.71 -9.92 19.26
CA ARG A 151 1.30 -11.03 20.10
C ARG A 151 2.40 -11.37 21.09
N VAL A 152 2.00 -11.65 22.33
CA VAL A 152 2.86 -12.26 23.34
C VAL A 152 2.27 -13.58 23.78
N SER A 153 3.11 -14.59 23.95
CA SER A 153 2.69 -15.86 24.52
C SER A 153 3.71 -16.46 25.47
N SER A 154 3.22 -17.28 26.40
CA SER A 154 4.00 -17.92 27.43
C SER A 154 3.54 -19.36 27.64
N ARG A 155 4.49 -20.26 27.93
CA ARG A 155 4.22 -21.64 28.35
C ARG A 155 4.35 -21.84 29.86
N LYS A 156 4.62 -20.77 30.63
CA LYS A 156 4.86 -20.87 32.08
C LYS A 156 3.61 -21.16 32.90
N ILE A 157 2.42 -20.91 32.34
CA ILE A 157 1.16 -21.11 33.04
C ILE A 157 0.65 -22.51 32.70
N MET A 158 0.63 -23.41 33.70
CA MET A 158 0.13 -24.78 33.58
C MET A 158 0.80 -25.66 32.49
N GLY A 159 1.93 -25.22 31.92
CA GLY A 159 2.62 -25.91 30.82
C GLY A 159 1.95 -25.75 29.44
N LEU A 160 0.85 -24.98 29.36
CA LEU A 160 0.12 -24.74 28.11
C LEU A 160 0.60 -23.43 27.46
N PRO A 161 0.78 -23.38 26.13
CA PRO A 161 0.95 -22.12 25.42
C PRO A 161 -0.29 -21.25 25.58
N MET A 162 -0.16 -20.11 26.26
CA MET A 162 -1.20 -19.09 26.34
C MET A 162 -0.74 -17.83 25.63
N GLY A 163 -1.62 -17.23 24.81
CA GLY A 163 -1.35 -16.06 24.00
C GLY A 163 -2.30 -14.91 24.26
N PHE A 164 -1.79 -13.70 24.07
CA PHE A 164 -2.57 -12.48 23.94
C PHE A 164 -2.12 -11.73 22.69
N SER A 165 -3.07 -11.42 21.82
CA SER A 165 -2.86 -10.69 20.57
C SER A 165 -3.62 -9.39 20.57
N ILE A 166 -3.01 -8.36 20.00
CA ILE A 166 -3.61 -7.06 19.74
C ILE A 166 -3.30 -6.67 18.29
N VAL A 167 -4.32 -6.26 17.55
CA VAL A 167 -4.20 -5.80 16.17
C VAL A 167 -5.03 -4.54 16.03
N THR A 168 -4.46 -3.53 15.37
CA THR A 168 -5.17 -2.27 15.11
C THR A 168 -5.02 -1.88 13.65
N ASP A 169 -6.11 -1.41 13.08
CA ASP A 169 -6.14 -0.64 11.84
C ASP A 169 -6.41 0.81 12.21
N ARG A 170 -5.45 1.70 11.93
CA ARG A 170 -5.52 3.12 12.31
C ARG A 170 -6.45 3.93 11.42
N ASN A 171 -6.79 3.42 10.25
CA ASN A 171 -7.76 4.01 9.34
C ASN A 171 -8.00 3.03 8.20
N GLN A 172 -9.19 2.43 8.15
CA GLN A 172 -9.57 1.43 7.14
C GLN A 172 -9.43 1.92 5.70
N TYR A 173 -9.42 3.24 5.48
CA TYR A 173 -9.30 3.84 4.15
C TYR A 173 -7.86 4.07 3.71
N LEU A 174 -6.85 3.88 4.57
CA LEU A 174 -5.42 4.01 4.19
C LEU A 174 -4.96 2.96 3.18
N GLY A 175 -5.79 1.95 2.89
CA GLY A 175 -5.56 1.03 1.79
C GLY A 175 -5.79 1.64 0.41
N LEU A 176 -6.53 2.75 0.33
CA LEU A 176 -6.85 3.42 -0.92
C LEU A 176 -5.69 4.33 -1.35
N LYS A 177 -5.33 4.25 -2.63
CA LYS A 177 -4.26 5.06 -3.21
C LYS A 177 -4.73 6.51 -3.37
N ASP A 178 -3.89 7.43 -2.93
CA ASP A 178 -4.01 8.88 -3.08
C ASP A 178 -2.68 9.34 -3.69
N SER A 179 -2.71 9.66 -4.99
CA SER A 179 -1.52 9.86 -5.81
C SER A 179 -0.91 11.26 -5.65
N ASP A 180 -1.75 12.27 -5.47
CA ASP A 180 -1.35 13.69 -5.36
C ASP A 180 -1.36 14.19 -3.91
N GLY A 181 -1.97 13.45 -2.99
CA GLY A 181 -1.88 13.68 -1.55
C GLY A 181 -2.81 14.77 -1.04
N ASP A 182 -3.91 15.04 -1.74
CA ASP A 182 -4.93 16.02 -1.32
C ASP A 182 -5.91 15.45 -0.27
N GLY A 183 -5.73 14.16 0.08
CA GLY A 183 -6.56 13.43 1.02
C GLY A 183 -7.76 12.75 0.37
N ARG A 184 -7.88 12.76 -0.96
CA ARG A 184 -8.95 12.12 -1.74
C ARG A 184 -8.39 10.91 -2.45
N PRO A 185 -8.95 9.72 -2.22
CA PRO A 185 -8.47 8.55 -2.94
C PRO A 185 -8.76 8.63 -4.44
N ASN A 186 -7.81 8.20 -5.28
CA ASN A 186 -7.90 8.23 -6.74
C ASN A 186 -9.18 7.59 -7.33
N ILE A 187 -9.83 6.71 -6.58
CA ILE A 187 -11.06 6.01 -7.00
C ILE A 187 -12.32 6.89 -6.92
N VAL A 188 -12.26 7.99 -6.18
CA VAL A 188 -13.38 8.93 -5.95
C VAL A 188 -12.99 10.38 -6.22
N ASP A 189 -11.75 10.60 -6.64
CA ASP A 189 -11.20 11.88 -7.04
C ASP A 189 -11.28 12.01 -8.56
N ASP A 190 -11.94 13.06 -9.04
CA ASP A 190 -12.07 13.34 -10.48
C ASP A 190 -10.77 13.89 -11.09
N PHE A 191 -9.86 14.42 -10.26
CA PHE A 191 -8.55 14.95 -10.65
C PHE A 191 -7.39 14.29 -9.88
N PRO A 192 -7.19 12.96 -9.99
CA PRO A 192 -6.28 12.16 -9.13
C PRO A 192 -4.77 12.40 -9.32
N ASN A 193 -4.40 13.47 -10.02
CA ASN A 193 -3.02 13.91 -10.22
C ASN A 193 -2.88 15.44 -9.98
N ASN A 194 -3.87 16.08 -9.35
CA ASN A 194 -3.93 17.50 -9.07
C ASN A 194 -4.35 17.73 -7.62
N ASP A 195 -3.38 18.08 -6.78
CA ASP A 195 -3.53 18.20 -5.33
C ASP A 195 -4.51 19.29 -4.83
N SER A 196 -5.11 20.06 -5.76
CA SER A 196 -5.92 21.23 -5.45
C SER A 196 -7.39 21.07 -5.86
N TRP A 197 -7.74 20.01 -6.60
CA TRP A 197 -9.03 19.82 -7.30
C TRP A 197 -9.47 18.38 -7.09
N TRP A 198 -10.75 18.12 -6.86
CA TRP A 198 -11.21 16.77 -6.56
C TRP A 198 -12.64 16.43 -6.95
N ILE A 199 -13.43 17.42 -7.38
CA ILE A 199 -14.84 17.22 -7.70
C ILE A 199 -15.23 17.95 -8.99
N ASP A 200 -15.72 17.17 -9.94
CA ASP A 200 -16.25 17.63 -11.23
C ASP A 200 -17.65 17.04 -11.40
N THR A 201 -18.68 17.87 -11.17
CA THR A 201 -20.07 17.43 -11.14
C THR A 201 -20.58 17.03 -12.52
N ASP A 202 -20.26 17.79 -13.57
CA ASP A 202 -20.77 17.56 -14.93
C ASP A 202 -19.76 16.85 -15.85
N GLY A 203 -18.51 16.71 -15.41
CA GLY A 203 -17.45 15.95 -16.07
C GLY A 203 -16.78 16.70 -17.20
N ASP A 204 -16.80 18.04 -17.19
CA ASP A 204 -16.25 18.88 -18.25
C ASP A 204 -14.73 19.15 -18.13
N GLY A 205 -14.13 18.74 -17.01
CA GLY A 205 -12.71 18.91 -16.69
C GLY A 205 -12.38 20.16 -15.87
N LEU A 206 -13.38 20.86 -15.33
CA LEU A 206 -13.22 21.95 -14.37
C LEU A 206 -13.77 21.51 -13.01
N ASP A 207 -13.06 21.82 -11.92
CA ASP A 207 -13.58 21.51 -10.57
C ASP A 207 -14.72 22.45 -10.22
N ASP A 208 -15.72 21.97 -9.48
CA ASP A 208 -16.87 22.76 -9.03
C ASP A 208 -16.48 24.06 -8.27
N ASN A 209 -15.26 24.13 -7.71
CA ASN A 209 -14.74 25.30 -6.99
C ASN A 209 -13.78 26.17 -7.84
N ASN A 210 -13.56 25.79 -9.09
CA ASN A 210 -12.77 26.57 -10.04
C ASN A 210 -13.46 27.92 -10.33
N PRO A 211 -12.74 29.05 -10.29
CA PRO A 211 -13.32 30.34 -10.69
C PRO A 211 -13.79 30.41 -12.15
N ASN A 212 -13.26 29.56 -13.02
CA ASN A 212 -13.67 29.45 -14.42
C ASN A 212 -14.82 28.46 -14.64
N GLU A 213 -15.26 27.76 -13.59
CA GLU A 213 -16.47 26.95 -13.62
C GLU A 213 -17.69 27.86 -13.40
N TRP A 214 -18.58 27.87 -14.37
CA TRP A 214 -19.70 28.80 -14.47
C TRP A 214 -21.06 28.10 -14.48
N ASP A 215 -21.13 26.79 -14.73
CA ASP A 215 -22.32 25.95 -14.92
C ASP A 215 -22.05 24.56 -14.29
N ILE A 216 -22.07 24.50 -12.96
CA ILE A 216 -21.54 23.34 -12.21
C ILE A 216 -22.24 22.02 -12.54
N ASP A 217 -23.52 22.03 -12.90
CA ASP A 217 -24.26 20.82 -13.23
C ASP A 217 -24.47 20.60 -14.75
N GLY A 218 -23.89 21.48 -15.57
CA GLY A 218 -23.86 21.35 -17.03
C GLY A 218 -25.24 21.36 -17.67
N ASP A 219 -26.25 21.98 -17.04
CA ASP A 219 -27.61 22.01 -17.55
C ASP A 219 -27.83 23.07 -18.66
N GLY A 220 -26.78 23.87 -18.93
CA GLY A 220 -26.73 24.92 -19.94
C GLY A 220 -27.13 26.29 -19.39
N VAL A 221 -27.32 26.43 -18.08
CA VAL A 221 -27.61 27.68 -17.39
C VAL A 221 -26.47 28.01 -16.43
N THR A 222 -25.73 29.07 -16.73
CA THR A 222 -24.72 29.62 -15.81
C THR A 222 -25.29 29.85 -14.40
N ASP A 223 -24.58 29.41 -13.37
CA ASP A 223 -24.94 29.51 -11.95
C ASP A 223 -25.13 30.98 -11.51
N THR A 224 -24.09 31.78 -11.75
CA THR A 224 -24.00 33.17 -11.30
C THR A 224 -23.36 34.04 -12.35
N LEU A 225 -23.93 35.22 -12.57
CA LEU A 225 -23.32 36.26 -13.39
C LEU A 225 -22.66 37.29 -12.47
N ASP A 226 -21.32 37.32 -12.49
CA ASP A 226 -20.49 38.22 -11.69
C ASP A 226 -19.22 38.65 -12.45
N SER A 227 -18.28 39.30 -11.76
CA SER A 227 -17.05 39.83 -12.36
C SER A 227 -16.12 38.78 -12.98
N ARG A 228 -16.35 37.49 -12.75
CA ARG A 228 -15.61 36.39 -13.39
C ARG A 228 -15.98 36.24 -14.87
N ILE A 229 -17.18 36.70 -15.27
CA ILE A 229 -17.64 36.61 -16.66
C ILE A 229 -17.09 37.78 -17.49
N PRO A 230 -16.31 37.50 -18.55
CA PRO A 230 -15.71 38.55 -19.39
C PRO A 230 -16.76 39.51 -19.96
N GLY A 231 -16.61 40.80 -19.64
CA GLY A 231 -17.50 41.87 -20.13
C GLY A 231 -18.66 42.22 -19.20
N TYR A 232 -18.85 41.50 -18.08
CA TYR A 232 -19.83 41.85 -17.07
C TYR A 232 -19.25 42.85 -16.04
N ASN A 233 -19.94 43.98 -15.83
CA ASN A 233 -19.56 45.02 -14.86
C ASN A 233 -20.70 45.35 -13.88
N GLY A 234 -21.71 44.47 -13.79
CA GLY A 234 -22.86 44.65 -12.90
C GLY A 234 -22.65 44.05 -11.52
N GLU A 235 -23.68 44.16 -10.68
CA GLU A 235 -23.72 43.50 -9.36
C GLU A 235 -23.95 42.00 -9.52
N PRO A 236 -23.31 41.14 -8.70
CA PRO A 236 -23.48 39.69 -8.78
C PRO A 236 -24.95 39.26 -8.74
N MET A 237 -25.35 38.38 -9.66
CA MET A 237 -26.71 37.84 -9.74
C MET A 237 -26.71 36.32 -9.88
N VAL A 238 -27.59 35.65 -9.15
CA VAL A 238 -27.83 34.22 -9.26
C VAL A 238 -28.78 33.97 -10.43
N LEU A 239 -28.37 33.12 -11.36
CA LEU A 239 -29.08 32.83 -12.60
C LEU A 239 -29.72 31.44 -12.54
N ASP A 240 -29.03 30.44 -11.99
CA ASP A 240 -29.61 29.14 -11.66
C ASP A 240 -29.80 28.96 -10.14
N LEU A 241 -30.96 28.41 -9.78
CA LEU A 241 -31.36 28.12 -8.41
C LEU A 241 -31.35 26.62 -8.09
N ASN A 242 -31.12 25.75 -9.09
CA ASN A 242 -31.32 24.30 -8.99
C ASN A 242 -30.06 23.49 -9.35
N ILE A 243 -28.89 23.96 -8.94
CA ILE A 243 -27.61 23.32 -9.20
C ILE A 243 -27.53 21.92 -8.57
N ALA A 244 -27.58 20.88 -9.39
CA ALA A 244 -27.48 19.49 -8.99
C ALA A 244 -26.02 19.05 -8.82
N ARG A 245 -25.49 19.11 -7.59
CA ARG A 245 -24.08 18.77 -7.32
C ARG A 245 -23.83 17.31 -7.00
N LYS A 246 -22.66 16.82 -7.40
CA LYS A 246 -22.10 15.57 -6.91
C LYS A 246 -21.81 15.68 -5.40
N ALA A 247 -21.89 14.56 -4.69
CA ALA A 247 -21.49 14.51 -3.29
C ALA A 247 -19.96 14.67 -3.20
N SER A 248 -19.50 15.49 -2.25
CA SER A 248 -18.06 15.60 -1.99
C SER A 248 -17.47 14.22 -1.68
N PRO A 249 -16.33 13.85 -2.29
CA PRO A 249 -15.70 12.56 -2.03
C PRO A 249 -15.28 12.44 -0.55
N ILE A 250 -14.99 11.22 -0.10
CA ILE A 250 -14.44 10.99 1.24
C ILE A 250 -13.09 11.71 1.39
N ASN A 251 -12.77 12.24 2.57
CA ASN A 251 -11.45 12.79 2.87
C ASN A 251 -10.74 11.88 3.87
N LEU A 252 -9.59 11.32 3.52
CA LEU A 252 -8.84 10.41 4.39
C LEU A 252 -8.36 11.06 5.70
N ASP A 253 -8.14 12.39 5.71
CA ASP A 253 -7.70 13.11 6.90
C ASP A 253 -8.85 13.37 7.88
N ASN A 254 -10.06 13.60 7.35
CA ASN A 254 -11.23 13.93 8.16
C ASN A 254 -12.13 12.72 8.46
N ASN A 255 -12.03 11.64 7.69
CA ASN A 255 -12.85 10.44 7.80
C ASN A 255 -12.04 9.22 8.24
N LYS A 256 -11.37 9.31 9.39
CA LYS A 256 -10.63 8.16 9.95
C LYS A 256 -11.58 7.18 10.62
N ASP A 257 -11.44 5.90 10.29
CA ASP A 257 -12.15 4.81 10.96
C ASP A 257 -11.15 3.81 11.58
N GLU A 258 -11.01 3.88 12.90
CA GLU A 258 -10.04 3.08 13.66
C GLU A 258 -10.67 1.77 14.15
N ILE A 259 -9.98 0.66 13.92
CA ILE A 259 -10.35 -0.65 14.46
C ILE A 259 -9.28 -1.12 15.45
N LEU A 260 -9.74 -1.67 16.57
CA LEU A 260 -8.93 -2.39 17.53
C LEU A 260 -9.52 -3.77 17.78
N ALA A 261 -8.73 -4.82 17.59
CA ALA A 261 -9.10 -6.19 17.88
C ALA A 261 -8.15 -6.82 18.90
N LEU A 262 -8.73 -7.57 19.84
CA LEU A 262 -8.01 -8.28 20.90
C LEU A 262 -8.36 -9.77 20.85
N ALA A 263 -7.39 -10.64 21.10
CA ALA A 263 -7.62 -12.08 21.21
C ALA A 263 -6.81 -12.69 22.35
N ILE A 264 -7.41 -13.67 23.03
CA ILE A 264 -6.74 -14.54 24.00
C ILE A 264 -6.87 -15.97 23.47
N ASP A 265 -5.76 -16.70 23.45
CA ASP A 265 -5.70 -18.06 22.94
C ASP A 265 -4.96 -19.00 23.89
N VAL A 266 -5.34 -20.28 23.84
CA VAL A 266 -4.66 -21.36 24.55
C VAL A 266 -4.44 -22.51 23.58
N GLY A 267 -3.21 -22.97 23.47
CA GLY A 267 -2.84 -24.13 22.66
C GLY A 267 -2.74 -25.41 23.47
N TYR A 268 -2.98 -26.53 22.82
CA TYR A 268 -2.63 -27.85 23.33
C TYR A 268 -1.69 -28.53 22.32
N PRO A 269 -0.45 -28.90 22.69
CA PRO A 269 0.41 -29.66 21.81
C PRO A 269 -0.15 -31.07 21.65
N LEU A 270 -0.42 -31.47 20.40
CA LEU A 270 -0.81 -32.84 20.04
C LEU A 270 0.41 -33.76 19.94
#